data_AF-A0A151SWT5-F1
#
_entry.id   AF-A0A151SWT5-F1
#
_cell.length_a   1.000
_cell.length_b   1.000
_cell.length_c   1.000
_cell.angle_alpha   90.00
_cell.angle_beta   90.00
_cell.angle_gamma   90.00
#
_symmetry.space_group_name_H-M   'P 1'
#
loop_
_entity.id
_entity.type
_entity.pdbx_description
1 polymer ?
#
loop_
_entity_poly.entity_id
_entity_poly.type
_entity_poly.pdbx_seq_one_letter_code
_entity_poly.pdbx_strand_id
1 'polypeptide(L)'
;MRIGMANKGKVPWNKGRKHSAETRELIRQRTLEALRDPKVRKKMAEHPHSHSDQTKAKISDSLRRVWHERLKFKRMAEQLLFSWALSIANAAKKGGSGGSGEQELDWDSYKKIQEEMVRLRQLQRTNEKEKEKEMARAKAEKEAQIKAIKRVILTQKRKDHQERAKVKGKIKSHPCSNAKEGKDSLEVTQEFKLATKLTKIHISKKINSDVAKGEIFNSILPTLHKLDLELIKREKMQKEASLADQIQAARDRKGKLH
;
A
#
# COMPACT_ATOMS: atom_id res chain seq x y z
N MET A 1 -17.68 -16.92 51.33
CA MET A 1 -16.91 -15.65 51.40
C MET A 1 -16.86 -15.03 52.82
N ARG A 2 -16.80 -15.80 53.92
CA ARG A 2 -16.83 -15.22 55.28
C ARG A 2 -15.48 -14.70 55.80
N ILE A 3 -14.39 -15.39 55.49
CA ILE A 3 -13.08 -15.14 56.11
C ILE A 3 -12.43 -13.84 55.61
N GLY A 4 -12.55 -13.54 54.31
CA GLY A 4 -11.96 -12.34 53.71
C GLY A 4 -12.59 -11.04 54.22
N MET A 5 -13.90 -11.04 54.49
CA MET A 5 -14.57 -9.88 55.10
C MET A 5 -14.19 -9.73 56.59
N ALA A 6 -14.09 -10.84 57.33
CA ALA A 6 -13.75 -10.85 58.75
C ALA A 6 -12.30 -10.39 59.06
N ASN A 7 -11.42 -10.46 58.06
CA ASN A 7 -10.01 -10.05 58.16
C ASN A 7 -9.73 -8.68 57.52
N LYS A 8 -10.73 -8.03 56.92
CA LYS A 8 -10.55 -6.73 56.27
C LYS A 8 -10.19 -5.69 57.33
N GLY A 9 -9.03 -5.06 57.19
CA GLY A 9 -8.51 -4.05 58.13
C GLY A 9 -7.74 -4.59 59.33
N LYS A 10 -7.63 -5.91 59.53
CA LYS A 10 -6.82 -6.49 60.61
C LYS A 10 -5.36 -6.60 60.17
N VAL A 11 -4.46 -6.03 60.95
CA VAL A 11 -3.02 -6.19 60.77
C VAL A 11 -2.63 -7.58 61.31
N PRO A 12 -2.04 -8.47 60.48
CA PRO A 12 -1.54 -9.75 60.96
C PRO A 12 -0.57 -9.55 62.12
N TRP A 13 -0.71 -10.33 63.19
CA TRP A 13 0.07 -10.22 64.42
C TRP A 13 1.59 -10.33 64.23
N ASN A 14 2.03 -10.80 63.06
CA ASN A 14 3.42 -10.95 62.66
C ASN A 14 3.95 -9.78 61.79
N LYS A 15 3.08 -8.85 61.39
CA LYS A 15 3.47 -7.77 60.47
C LYS A 15 4.28 -6.71 61.21
N GLY A 16 5.58 -6.61 60.88
CA GLY A 16 6.49 -5.60 61.43
C GLY A 16 7.27 -6.01 62.68
N ARG A 17 6.96 -7.15 63.31
CA ARG A 17 7.69 -7.65 64.48
C ARG A 17 8.83 -8.57 64.06
N LYS A 18 10.09 -8.11 64.21
CA LYS A 18 11.28 -8.94 63.96
C LYS A 18 11.58 -9.80 65.18
N HIS A 19 11.82 -11.10 64.98
CA HIS A 19 12.28 -12.00 66.04
C HIS A 19 13.70 -11.63 66.49
N SER A 20 13.98 -11.73 67.80
CA SER A 20 15.34 -11.66 68.37
C SER A 20 16.22 -12.81 67.85
N ALA A 21 17.56 -12.66 67.94
CA ALA A 21 18.50 -13.67 67.46
C ALA A 21 18.27 -15.03 68.16
N GLU A 22 18.07 -15.02 69.48
CA GLU A 22 17.77 -16.20 70.28
C GLU A 22 16.48 -16.91 69.84
N THR A 23 15.42 -16.14 69.53
CA THR A 23 14.16 -16.72 69.06
C THR A 23 14.32 -17.39 67.71
N ARG A 24 15.13 -16.81 66.81
CA ARG A 24 15.40 -17.42 65.50
C ARG A 24 16.19 -18.71 65.65
N GLU A 25 17.18 -18.73 66.53
CA GLU A 25 17.97 -19.94 66.78
C GLU A 25 17.11 -21.04 67.43
N LEU A 26 16.23 -20.69 68.37
CA LEU A 26 15.29 -21.63 68.95
C LEU A 26 14.32 -22.21 67.91
N ILE A 27 13.79 -21.37 67.00
CA ILE A 27 12.96 -21.84 65.88
C ILE A 27 13.76 -22.79 64.98
N ARG A 28 15.02 -22.45 64.69
CA ARG A 28 15.92 -23.27 63.86
C ARG A 28 16.17 -24.64 64.51
N GLN A 29 16.52 -24.66 65.79
CA GLN A 29 16.76 -25.90 66.54
C GLN A 29 15.51 -26.78 66.60
N ARG A 30 14.35 -26.20 66.94
CA ARG A 30 13.07 -26.92 66.97
C ARG A 30 12.69 -27.47 65.59
N THR A 31 12.96 -26.72 64.53
CA THR A 31 12.70 -27.19 63.15
C THR A 31 13.62 -28.36 62.79
N LEU A 32 14.92 -28.27 63.13
CA LEU A 32 15.88 -29.35 62.91
C LEU A 32 15.51 -30.60 63.70
N GLU A 33 15.10 -30.44 64.95
CA GLU A 33 14.64 -31.54 65.80
C GLU A 33 13.38 -32.20 65.24
N ALA A 34 12.38 -31.42 64.82
CA ALA A 34 11.18 -31.94 64.17
C ALA A 34 11.49 -32.71 62.87
N LEU A 35 12.50 -32.29 62.10
CA LEU A 35 12.93 -32.97 60.88
C LEU A 35 13.72 -34.26 61.13
N ARG A 36 14.24 -34.47 62.35
CA ARG A 36 14.87 -35.74 62.75
C ARG A 36 13.84 -36.84 63.02
N ASP A 37 12.60 -36.47 63.34
CA ASP A 37 11.52 -37.44 63.51
C ASP A 37 11.20 -38.12 62.15
N PRO A 38 11.37 -39.45 62.03
CA PRO A 38 11.09 -40.18 60.79
C PRO A 38 9.63 -40.03 60.33
N LYS A 39 8.68 -39.82 61.24
CA LYS A 39 7.27 -39.59 60.91
C LYS A 39 7.06 -38.25 60.20
N VAL A 40 7.72 -37.19 60.67
CA VAL A 40 7.67 -35.86 60.05
C VAL A 40 8.34 -35.89 58.67
N ARG A 41 9.52 -36.51 58.59
CA ARG A 41 10.26 -36.64 57.33
C ARG A 41 9.48 -37.42 56.27
N LYS A 42 8.80 -38.51 56.66
CA LYS A 42 7.92 -39.28 55.76
C LYS A 42 6.76 -38.44 55.25
N LYS A 43 6.09 -37.67 56.11
CA LYS A 43 5.01 -36.74 55.70
C LYS A 43 5.49 -35.67 54.72
N MET A 44 6.70 -35.15 54.91
CA MET A 44 7.28 -34.15 54.00
C MET A 44 7.66 -34.76 52.65
N ALA A 45 8.12 -36.02 52.62
CA ALA A 45 8.44 -36.73 51.38
C ALA A 45 7.18 -37.09 50.56
N GLU A 46 6.02 -37.25 51.21
CA GLU A 46 4.73 -37.58 50.59
C GLU A 46 4.01 -36.36 49.95
N HIS A 47 4.48 -35.13 50.18
CA HIS A 47 3.82 -33.91 49.69
C HIS A 47 4.69 -33.22 48.63
N PRO A 48 4.19 -32.99 47.38
CA PRO A 48 2.92 -32.32 47.12
C PRO A 48 1.83 -33.28 46.64
N HIS A 49 0.71 -33.33 47.36
CA HIS A 49 -0.45 -34.09 46.90
C HIS A 49 -1.10 -33.35 45.72
N SER A 50 -1.00 -33.92 44.51
CA SER A 50 -1.76 -33.42 43.36
C SER A 50 -3.26 -33.51 43.68
N HIS A 51 -4.03 -32.49 43.31
CA HIS A 51 -5.47 -32.57 43.43
C HIS A 51 -6.02 -33.77 42.68
N SER A 52 -7.04 -34.42 43.25
CA SER A 52 -7.81 -35.45 42.53
C SER A 52 -8.41 -34.87 41.26
N ASP A 53 -8.65 -35.73 40.26
CA ASP A 53 -9.21 -35.28 38.98
C ASP A 53 -10.58 -34.64 39.15
N GLN A 54 -11.38 -35.12 40.11
CA GLN A 54 -12.65 -34.49 40.48
C GLN A 54 -12.47 -33.07 41.01
N THR A 55 -11.46 -32.83 41.85
CA THR A 55 -11.16 -31.49 42.38
C THR A 55 -10.67 -30.58 41.28
N LYS A 56 -9.78 -31.07 40.40
CA LYS A 56 -9.31 -30.33 39.22
C LYS A 56 -10.48 -29.95 38.32
N ALA A 57 -11.39 -30.89 38.03
CA ALA A 57 -12.58 -30.63 37.22
C ALA A 57 -13.47 -29.53 37.80
N LYS A 58 -13.76 -29.59 39.11
CA LYS A 58 -14.54 -28.53 39.81
C LYS A 58 -13.86 -27.17 39.74
N ILE A 59 -12.54 -27.11 39.93
CA ILE A 59 -11.76 -25.88 39.80
C ILE A 59 -11.87 -25.35 38.35
N SER A 60 -11.61 -26.20 37.36
CA SER A 60 -11.69 -25.84 35.94
C SER A 60 -13.08 -25.33 35.55
N ASP A 61 -14.16 -25.97 36.01
CA ASP A 61 -15.53 -25.55 35.73
C ASP A 61 -15.86 -24.21 36.37
N SER A 62 -15.43 -23.98 37.60
CA SER A 62 -15.62 -22.68 38.26
C SER A 62 -14.89 -21.55 37.53
N LEU A 63 -13.67 -21.81 37.05
CA LEU A 63 -12.90 -20.86 36.26
C LEU A 63 -13.56 -20.61 34.91
N ARG A 64 -13.94 -21.67 34.18
CA ARG A 64 -14.65 -21.55 32.89
C ARG A 64 -15.89 -20.67 33.03
N ARG A 65 -16.71 -20.87 34.06
CA ARG A 65 -17.89 -20.04 34.32
C ARG A 65 -17.53 -18.56 34.48
N VAL A 66 -16.54 -18.24 35.31
CA VAL A 66 -16.08 -16.85 35.52
C VAL A 66 -15.56 -16.24 34.21
N TRP A 67 -14.78 -16.99 33.45
CA TRP A 67 -14.25 -16.52 32.16
C TRP A 67 -15.35 -16.30 31.12
N HIS A 68 -16.34 -17.18 31.05
CA HIS A 68 -17.50 -17.01 30.17
C HIS A 68 -18.27 -15.73 30.49
N GLU A 69 -18.56 -15.46 31.77
CA GLU A 69 -19.28 -14.25 32.15
C GLU A 69 -18.47 -12.97 31.85
N ARG A 70 -17.16 -12.99 32.11
CA ARG A 70 -16.27 -11.87 31.72
C ARG A 70 -16.27 -11.62 30.21
N LEU A 71 -16.25 -12.69 29.41
CA LEU A 71 -16.25 -12.58 27.96
C LEU A 71 -17.57 -12.04 27.42
N LYS A 72 -18.71 -12.50 27.97
CA LYS A 72 -20.03 -11.96 27.65
C LYS A 72 -20.09 -10.46 27.96
N PHE A 73 -19.70 -10.06 29.16
CA PHE A 73 -19.70 -8.65 29.55
C PHE A 73 -18.84 -7.80 28.61
N LYS A 74 -17.64 -8.27 28.26
CA LYS A 74 -16.76 -7.58 27.31
C LYS A 74 -17.42 -7.38 25.94
N ARG A 75 -18.02 -8.43 25.38
CA ARG A 75 -18.73 -8.36 24.09
C ARG A 75 -19.91 -7.39 24.13
N MET A 76 -20.71 -7.44 25.20
CA MET A 76 -21.84 -6.53 25.37
C MET A 76 -21.38 -5.07 25.51
N ALA A 77 -20.28 -4.82 26.24
CA ALA A 77 -19.70 -3.50 26.36
C ALA A 77 -19.16 -2.99 25.01
N GLU A 78 -18.49 -3.83 24.22
CA GLU A 78 -18.04 -3.48 22.87
C GLU A 78 -19.22 -3.17 21.94
N GLN A 79 -20.29 -3.96 21.99
CA GLN A 79 -21.51 -3.69 21.22
C GLN A 79 -22.18 -2.39 21.62
N LEU A 80 -22.24 -2.08 22.92
CA LEU A 80 -22.76 -0.82 23.44
C LEU A 80 -21.90 0.37 22.99
N LEU A 81 -20.58 0.25 23.09
CA LEU A 81 -19.66 1.29 22.61
C LEU A 81 -19.80 1.51 21.10
N PHE A 82 -19.95 0.42 20.33
CA PHE A 82 -20.17 0.50 18.89
C PHE A 82 -21.50 1.18 18.54
N SER A 83 -22.60 0.80 19.20
CA SER A 83 -23.90 1.41 18.96
C SER A 83 -23.94 2.87 19.40
N TRP A 84 -23.26 3.21 20.50
CA TRP A 84 -23.11 4.58 20.97
C TRP A 84 -22.28 5.43 19.99
N ALA A 85 -21.13 4.92 19.54
CA ALA A 85 -20.31 5.58 18.53
C ALA A 85 -21.07 5.78 17.21
N LEU A 86 -21.84 4.77 16.77
CA LEU A 86 -22.69 4.88 15.59
C LEU A 86 -23.79 5.91 15.76
N SER A 87 -24.41 5.98 16.95
CA SER A 87 -25.43 6.99 17.27
C SER A 87 -24.84 8.41 17.22
N ILE A 88 -23.65 8.62 17.80
CA ILE A 88 -22.93 9.90 17.73
C ILE A 88 -22.58 10.24 16.29
N ALA A 89 -22.04 9.30 15.52
CA ALA A 89 -21.68 9.52 14.12
C ALA A 89 -22.91 9.89 13.27
N ASN A 90 -24.03 9.21 13.48
CA ASN A 90 -25.29 9.52 12.79
C ASN A 90 -25.84 10.89 13.20
N ALA A 91 -25.77 11.25 14.49
CA ALA A 91 -26.19 12.56 14.98
C ALA A 91 -25.30 13.68 14.42
N ALA A 92 -23.98 13.47 14.40
CA ALA A 92 -23.03 14.40 13.79
C ALA A 92 -23.24 14.54 12.28
N LYS A 93 -23.59 13.46 11.58
CA LYS A 93 -23.91 13.49 10.14
C LYS A 93 -25.18 14.29 9.84
N LYS A 94 -26.24 14.07 10.61
CA LYS A 94 -27.54 14.73 10.42
C LYS A 94 -27.54 16.21 10.83
N GLY A 95 -26.49 16.70 11.48
CA GLY A 95 -26.46 18.01 12.12
C GLY A 95 -27.32 18.02 13.39
N GLY A 96 -27.10 19.01 14.26
CA GLY A 96 -27.88 19.15 15.49
C GLY A 96 -29.37 19.26 15.18
N SER A 97 -30.17 18.30 15.65
CA SER A 97 -31.64 18.23 15.55
C SER A 97 -32.34 19.32 16.39
N GLY A 98 -31.81 20.54 16.41
CA GLY A 98 -32.26 21.65 17.23
C GLY A 98 -31.79 22.99 16.66
N GLY A 99 -32.44 23.44 15.58
CA GLY A 99 -32.73 24.86 15.39
C GLY A 99 -31.76 25.76 14.62
N SER A 100 -30.70 25.27 13.97
CA SER A 100 -29.92 26.12 13.04
C SER A 100 -29.44 25.31 11.84
N GLY A 101 -29.73 25.81 10.64
CA GLY A 101 -29.60 25.12 9.35
C GLY A 101 -28.17 24.83 8.91
N GLU A 102 -27.48 23.94 9.61
CA GLU A 102 -26.24 23.35 9.13
C GLU A 102 -26.56 22.25 8.11
N GLN A 103 -25.98 22.38 6.92
CA GLN A 103 -26.16 21.48 5.78
C GLN A 103 -25.55 20.11 6.07
N GLU A 104 -26.26 19.03 5.72
CA GLU A 104 -25.78 17.65 5.86
C GLU A 104 -24.42 17.49 5.15
N LEU A 105 -23.37 17.21 5.92
CA LEU A 105 -22.01 17.02 5.42
C LEU A 105 -21.81 15.54 5.05
N ASP A 106 -21.49 15.26 3.78
CA ASP A 106 -21.13 13.90 3.32
C ASP A 106 -19.69 13.57 3.71
N TRP A 107 -19.52 13.14 4.96
CA TRP A 107 -18.24 12.73 5.54
C TRP A 107 -17.55 11.58 4.78
N ASP A 108 -18.30 10.81 3.97
CA ASP A 108 -17.76 9.70 3.16
C ASP A 108 -17.26 10.15 1.77
N SER A 109 -17.37 11.44 1.42
CA SER A 109 -17.01 11.97 0.09
C SER A 109 -15.55 11.66 -0.29
N TYR A 110 -14.61 11.77 0.65
CA TYR A 110 -13.20 11.47 0.40
C TYR A 110 -12.98 10.01 -0.01
N LYS A 111 -13.67 9.08 0.67
CA LYS A 111 -13.55 7.65 0.41
C LYS A 111 -14.17 7.28 -0.94
N LYS A 112 -15.31 7.89 -1.29
CA LYS A 112 -15.93 7.76 -2.61
C LYS A 112 -15.01 8.29 -3.73
N ILE A 113 -14.37 9.44 -3.52
CA ILE A 113 -13.42 10.01 -4.47
C ILE A 113 -12.19 9.11 -4.65
N GLN A 114 -11.68 8.51 -3.57
CA GLN A 114 -10.58 7.54 -3.61
C GLN A 114 -10.95 6.31 -4.45
N GLU A 115 -12.12 5.72 -4.21
CA GLU A 115 -12.62 4.57 -4.98
C GLU A 115 -12.79 4.91 -6.46
N GLU A 116 -13.30 6.11 -6.76
CA GLU A 116 -13.47 6.58 -8.13
C GLU A 116 -12.13 6.81 -8.83
N MET A 117 -11.13 7.38 -8.14
CA MET A 117 -9.77 7.50 -8.69
C MET A 117 -9.16 6.15 -9.04
N VAL A 118 -9.38 5.11 -8.21
CA VAL A 118 -8.90 3.76 -8.48
C VAL A 118 -9.57 3.18 -9.73
N ARG A 119 -10.89 3.37 -9.87
CA ARG A 119 -11.65 2.94 -11.06
C ARG A 119 -11.18 3.64 -12.33
N LEU A 120 -11.04 4.96 -12.30
CA LEU A 120 -10.56 5.74 -13.44
C LEU A 120 -9.16 5.31 -13.88
N ARG A 121 -8.26 5.03 -12.93
CA ARG A 121 -6.91 4.53 -13.24
C ARG A 121 -6.92 3.12 -13.84
N GLN A 122 -7.89 2.27 -13.47
CA GLN A 122 -8.05 0.96 -14.10
C GLN A 122 -8.54 1.12 -15.55
N LEU A 123 -9.53 1.98 -15.78
CA LEU A 123 -10.07 2.26 -17.11
C LEU A 123 -9.03 2.90 -18.06
N GLN A 124 -8.19 3.80 -17.55
CA GLN A 124 -7.08 4.36 -18.33
C GLN A 124 -6.10 3.28 -18.77
N ARG A 125 -5.72 2.37 -17.86
CA ARG A 125 -4.82 1.25 -18.18
C ARG A 125 -5.40 0.29 -19.21
N THR A 126 -6.72 0.03 -19.19
CA THR A 126 -7.36 -0.83 -20.20
C THR A 126 -7.38 -0.15 -21.57
N ASN A 127 -7.75 1.14 -21.61
CA ASN A 127 -7.76 1.93 -22.84
C ASN A 127 -6.37 2.07 -23.46
N GLU A 128 -5.32 2.28 -22.67
CA GLU A 128 -3.94 2.33 -23.16
C GLU A 128 -3.50 1.01 -23.79
N LYS A 129 -3.83 -0.12 -23.15
CA LYS A 129 -3.54 -1.46 -23.70
C LYS A 129 -4.30 -1.73 -25.00
N GLU A 130 -5.54 -1.25 -25.11
CA GLU A 130 -6.31 -1.39 -26.35
C GLU A 130 -5.73 -0.53 -27.48
N LYS A 131 -5.38 0.72 -27.19
CA LYS A 131 -4.68 1.60 -28.14
C LYS A 131 -3.34 1.01 -28.57
N GLU A 132 -2.57 0.44 -27.65
CA GLU A 132 -1.30 -0.20 -27.98
C GLU A 132 -1.51 -1.41 -28.92
N LYS A 133 -2.53 -2.24 -28.66
CA LYS A 133 -2.89 -3.36 -29.55
C LYS A 133 -3.33 -2.88 -30.93
N GLU A 134 -4.10 -1.81 -31.02
CA GLU A 134 -4.52 -1.21 -32.29
C GLU A 134 -3.32 -0.68 -33.07
N MET A 135 -2.43 0.06 -32.41
CA MET A 135 -1.20 0.58 -33.01
C MET A 135 -0.27 -0.55 -33.47
N ALA A 136 -0.16 -1.64 -32.72
CA ALA A 136 0.60 -2.83 -33.11
C ALA A 136 0.00 -3.50 -34.36
N ARG A 137 -1.34 -3.61 -34.45
CA ARG A 137 -2.03 -4.13 -35.63
C ARG A 137 -1.80 -3.25 -36.85
N ALA A 138 -1.95 -1.93 -36.71
CA ALA A 138 -1.69 -0.97 -37.79
C ALA A 138 -0.24 -1.05 -38.29
N LYS A 139 0.73 -1.19 -37.37
CA LYS A 139 2.15 -1.37 -37.73
C LYS A 139 2.38 -2.68 -38.49
N ALA A 140 1.79 -3.78 -38.04
CA ALA A 140 1.89 -5.07 -38.71
C ALA A 140 1.29 -5.04 -40.13
N GLU A 141 0.16 -4.35 -40.32
CA GLU A 141 -0.46 -4.17 -41.63
C GLU A 141 0.45 -3.36 -42.57
N LYS A 142 1.04 -2.26 -42.09
CA LYS A 142 1.98 -1.47 -42.89
C LYS A 142 3.21 -2.27 -43.30
N GLU A 143 3.77 -3.09 -42.40
CA GLU A 143 4.87 -3.99 -42.74
C GLU A 143 4.46 -5.06 -43.76
N ALA A 144 3.25 -5.61 -43.66
CA ALA A 144 2.71 -6.55 -44.63
C ALA A 144 2.55 -5.92 -46.03
N GLN A 145 2.02 -4.69 -46.10
CA GLN A 145 1.89 -3.92 -47.35
C GLN A 145 3.28 -3.67 -47.98
N ILE A 146 4.26 -3.23 -47.19
CA ILE A 146 5.65 -3.03 -47.68
C ILE A 146 6.24 -4.35 -48.20
N LYS A 147 6.04 -5.47 -47.50
CA LYS A 147 6.49 -6.79 -47.94
C LYS A 147 5.80 -7.23 -49.25
N ALA A 148 4.51 -6.94 -49.42
CA ALA A 148 3.77 -7.24 -50.63
C ALA A 148 4.30 -6.42 -51.83
N ILE A 149 4.48 -5.11 -51.67
CA ILE A 149 5.06 -4.23 -52.69
C ILE A 149 6.45 -4.71 -53.10
N LYS A 150 7.32 -5.05 -52.13
CA LYS A 150 8.65 -5.61 -52.41
C LYS A 150 8.59 -6.90 -53.25
N ARG A 151 7.64 -7.79 -52.97
CA ARG A 151 7.45 -9.02 -53.76
C ARG A 151 7.02 -8.72 -55.20
N VAL A 152 6.09 -7.78 -55.40
CA VAL A 152 5.63 -7.36 -56.73
C VAL A 152 6.77 -6.76 -57.55
N ILE A 153 7.58 -5.89 -56.94
CA ILE A 153 8.76 -5.32 -57.61
C ILE A 153 9.77 -6.44 -57.98
N LEU A 154 9.97 -7.42 -57.10
CA LEU A 154 10.89 -8.53 -57.35
C LEU A 154 10.41 -9.43 -58.49
N THR A 155 9.11 -9.75 -58.55
CA THR A 155 8.55 -10.55 -59.65
C THR A 155 8.60 -9.80 -60.96
N GLN A 156 8.35 -8.50 -60.96
CA GLN A 156 8.49 -7.66 -62.15
C GLN A 156 9.95 -7.64 -62.64
N LYS A 157 10.91 -7.39 -61.76
CA LYS A 157 12.35 -7.45 -62.11
C LYS A 157 12.76 -8.80 -62.69
N ARG A 158 12.23 -9.91 -62.16
CA ARG A 158 12.48 -11.26 -62.69
C ARG A 158 11.92 -11.43 -64.11
N LYS A 159 10.70 -10.94 -64.38
CA LYS A 159 10.14 -10.91 -65.74
C LYS A 159 10.96 -10.05 -66.68
N ASP A 160 11.35 -8.85 -66.26
CA ASP A 160 12.18 -7.94 -67.06
C ASP A 160 13.55 -8.57 -67.41
N HIS A 161 14.17 -9.28 -66.45
CA HIS A 161 15.40 -10.04 -66.71
C HIS A 161 15.20 -11.19 -67.69
N GLN A 162 14.07 -11.90 -67.60
CA GLN A 162 13.75 -13.00 -68.50
C GLN A 162 13.47 -12.50 -69.93
N GLU A 163 12.77 -11.38 -70.08
CA GLU A 163 12.57 -10.70 -71.37
C GLU A 163 13.89 -10.18 -71.95
N ARG A 164 14.74 -9.55 -71.13
CA ARG A 164 16.09 -9.11 -71.56
C ARG A 164 16.97 -10.29 -72.01
N ALA A 165 16.86 -11.45 -71.37
CA ALA A 165 17.58 -12.67 -71.79
C ALA A 165 17.09 -13.19 -73.15
N LYS A 166 15.77 -13.14 -73.42
CA LYS A 166 15.21 -13.50 -74.73
C LYS A 166 15.64 -12.53 -75.84
N VAL A 167 15.72 -11.23 -75.54
CA VAL A 167 16.20 -10.21 -76.48
C VAL A 167 17.70 -10.40 -76.78
N LYS A 168 18.53 -10.69 -75.77
CA LYS A 168 19.95 -11.01 -75.97
C LYS A 168 20.20 -12.31 -76.73
N GLY A 169 19.33 -13.32 -76.59
CA GLY A 169 19.39 -14.55 -77.40
C GLY A 169 19.12 -14.32 -78.89
N LYS A 170 18.45 -13.21 -79.26
CA LYS A 170 18.14 -12.84 -80.65
C LYS A 170 19.14 -11.87 -81.29
N ILE A 171 20.09 -11.31 -80.54
CA ILE A 171 21.10 -10.36 -81.07
C ILE A 171 22.47 -11.04 -81.08
N LYS A 172 22.77 -11.77 -82.16
CA LYS A 172 24.15 -11.99 -82.63
C LYS A 172 24.45 -10.96 -83.74
N SER A 173 25.64 -10.38 -83.66
CA SER A 173 26.19 -9.27 -84.50
C SER A 173 25.54 -7.91 -84.18
N HIS A 174 26.22 -6.77 -84.07
CA HIS A 174 27.50 -6.28 -84.60
C HIS A 174 28.08 -5.24 -83.60
N PRO A 175 29.37 -4.86 -83.66
CA PRO A 175 29.92 -3.84 -82.76
C PRO A 175 29.94 -2.43 -83.40
N CYS A 176 29.81 -1.43 -82.52
CA CYS A 176 30.52 -0.12 -82.50
C CYS A 176 29.66 1.16 -82.38
N SER A 177 30.28 2.14 -81.70
CA SER A 177 30.23 3.61 -81.77
C SER A 177 29.01 4.46 -81.35
N ASN A 178 29.26 5.26 -80.30
CA ASN A 178 28.98 6.69 -80.07
C ASN A 178 27.77 7.38 -80.73
N ALA A 179 26.90 7.99 -79.91
CA ALA A 179 26.63 9.44 -79.89
C ALA A 179 25.61 9.81 -78.79
N LYS A 180 25.66 11.09 -78.41
CA LYS A 180 24.99 11.79 -77.32
C LYS A 180 23.46 11.87 -77.45
N GLU A 181 22.78 11.98 -76.30
CA GLU A 181 21.88 13.06 -75.84
C GLU A 181 20.64 12.53 -75.08
N GLY A 182 20.27 13.25 -74.02
CA GLY A 182 19.10 12.92 -73.18
C GLY A 182 19.10 13.67 -71.84
N LYS A 183 18.97 15.00 -71.92
CA LYS A 183 18.77 15.95 -70.81
C LYS A 183 17.39 15.76 -70.15
N ASP A 184 17.09 14.63 -69.51
CA ASP A 184 15.80 14.46 -68.79
C ASP A 184 15.95 13.84 -67.38
N SER A 185 17.18 13.53 -66.95
CA SER A 185 17.43 12.84 -65.68
C SER A 185 17.78 13.74 -64.49
N LEU A 186 17.93 15.05 -64.70
CA LEU A 186 18.39 15.96 -63.64
C LEU A 186 17.26 16.57 -62.81
N GLU A 187 16.14 16.96 -63.43
CA GLU A 187 15.01 17.63 -62.74
C GLU A 187 14.29 16.69 -61.76
N VAL A 188 14.05 15.44 -62.14
CA VAL A 188 13.39 14.44 -61.28
C VAL A 188 14.20 14.18 -60.01
N THR A 189 15.53 14.23 -60.06
CA THR A 189 16.34 14.03 -58.84
C THR A 189 16.34 15.24 -57.90
N GLN A 190 16.04 16.43 -58.41
CA GLN A 190 16.03 17.66 -57.62
C GLN A 190 14.71 17.80 -56.84
N GLU A 191 13.58 17.45 -57.44
CA GLU A 191 12.26 17.44 -56.78
C GLU A 191 12.19 16.40 -55.65
N PHE A 192 12.73 15.20 -55.86
CA PHE A 192 12.81 14.17 -54.80
C PHE A 192 13.70 14.61 -53.61
N LYS A 193 14.75 15.40 -53.86
CA LYS A 193 15.61 15.98 -52.80
C LYS A 193 14.89 17.10 -52.02
N LEU A 194 14.01 17.87 -52.66
CA LEU A 194 13.20 18.89 -52.00
C LEU A 194 12.08 18.26 -51.15
N ALA A 195 11.37 17.25 -51.67
CA ALA A 195 10.31 16.56 -50.94
C ALA A 195 10.82 15.82 -49.69
N THR A 196 12.02 15.23 -49.75
CA THR A 196 12.66 14.58 -48.59
C THR A 196 13.18 15.57 -47.54
N LYS A 197 13.53 16.80 -47.93
CA LYS A 197 13.90 17.87 -46.99
C LYS A 197 12.67 18.45 -46.28
N LEU A 198 11.56 18.66 -47.01
CA LEU A 198 10.32 19.20 -46.45
C LEU A 198 9.67 18.24 -45.43
N THR A 199 9.68 16.93 -45.71
CA THR A 199 9.18 15.91 -44.78
C THR A 199 10.02 15.80 -43.51
N LYS A 200 11.34 15.95 -43.60
CA LYS A 200 12.23 16.01 -42.42
C LYS A 200 11.93 17.22 -41.52
N ILE A 201 11.64 18.39 -42.10
CA ILE A 201 11.30 19.61 -41.33
C ILE A 201 9.94 19.47 -40.64
N HIS A 202 8.96 18.82 -41.28
CA HIS A 202 7.64 18.62 -40.66
C HIS A 202 7.68 17.62 -39.50
N ILE A 203 8.52 16.58 -39.60
CA ILE A 203 8.74 15.60 -38.52
C ILE A 203 9.49 16.24 -37.35
N SER A 204 10.53 17.05 -37.60
CA SER A 204 11.29 17.70 -36.52
C SER A 204 10.48 18.76 -35.77
N LYS A 205 9.60 19.51 -36.47
CA LYS A 205 8.68 20.45 -35.81
C LYS A 205 7.66 19.76 -34.89
N LYS A 206 7.16 18.59 -35.28
CA LYS A 206 6.19 17.81 -34.49
C LYS A 206 6.82 17.21 -33.22
N ILE A 207 8.07 16.75 -33.31
CA ILE A 207 8.83 16.24 -32.15
C ILE A 207 9.11 17.36 -31.15
N ASN A 208 9.47 18.57 -31.60
CA ASN A 208 9.74 19.70 -30.71
C ASN A 208 8.49 20.20 -29.95
N SER A 209 7.29 20.11 -30.54
CA SER A 209 6.05 20.50 -29.83
C SER A 209 5.59 19.49 -28.77
N ASP A 210 5.93 18.21 -28.95
CA ASP A 210 5.58 17.14 -28.01
C ASP A 210 6.55 17.06 -26.83
N VAL A 211 7.83 17.43 -27.03
CA VAL A 211 8.83 17.56 -25.96
C VAL A 211 8.46 18.67 -24.96
N ALA A 212 7.96 19.82 -25.45
CA ALA A 212 7.55 20.93 -24.59
C ALA A 212 6.38 20.60 -23.63
N LYS A 213 5.50 19.67 -23.99
CA LYS A 213 4.39 19.21 -23.13
C LYS A 213 4.86 18.22 -22.06
N GLY A 214 5.88 17.41 -22.36
CA GLY A 214 6.52 16.51 -21.41
C GLY A 214 7.35 17.24 -20.35
N GLU A 215 8.04 18.33 -20.71
CA GLU A 215 8.85 19.13 -19.77
C GLU A 215 8.03 19.87 -18.71
N ILE A 216 6.82 20.34 -19.07
CA ILE A 216 5.89 20.95 -18.09
C ILE A 216 5.39 19.91 -17.09
N PHE A 217 5.10 18.69 -17.54
CA PHE A 217 4.63 17.61 -16.65
C PHE A 217 5.76 17.08 -15.75
N ASN A 218 6.99 16.97 -16.28
CA ASN A 218 8.16 16.50 -15.55
C ASN A 218 8.74 17.52 -14.55
N SER A 219 8.46 18.82 -14.71
CA SER A 219 8.87 19.85 -13.73
C SER A 219 7.88 20.00 -12.56
N ILE A 220 6.59 19.69 -12.78
CA ILE A 220 5.53 19.74 -11.76
C ILE A 220 5.53 18.50 -10.85
N LEU A 221 5.86 17.32 -11.38
CA LEU A 221 5.82 16.07 -10.61
C LEU A 221 6.79 16.04 -9.40
N PRO A 222 8.08 16.45 -9.53
CA PRO A 222 9.02 16.46 -8.42
C PRO A 222 8.69 17.51 -7.36
N THR A 223 8.15 18.66 -7.75
CA THR A 223 7.75 19.72 -6.83
C THR A 223 6.54 19.31 -6.00
N LEU A 224 5.56 18.63 -6.60
CA LEU A 224 4.41 18.10 -5.87
C LEU A 224 4.82 17.01 -4.86
N HIS A 225 5.73 16.12 -5.25
CA HIS A 225 6.24 15.06 -4.37
C HIS A 225 7.09 15.60 -3.21
N LYS A 226 7.78 16.74 -3.42
CA LYS A 226 8.56 17.42 -2.36
C LYS A 226 7.67 18.05 -1.30
N LEU A 227 6.55 18.66 -1.71
CA LEU A 227 5.56 19.24 -0.77
C LEU A 227 4.88 18.17 0.08
N ASP A 228 4.59 17.00 -0.50
CA ASP A 228 3.96 15.87 0.21
C ASP A 228 4.91 15.28 1.29
N LEU A 229 6.20 15.16 0.96
CA LEU A 229 7.21 14.74 1.92
C LEU A 229 7.41 15.74 3.08
N GLU A 230 7.28 17.05 2.83
CA GLU A 230 7.32 18.06 3.89
C GLU A 230 6.08 18.03 4.79
N LEU A 231 4.91 17.78 4.21
CA LEU A 231 3.66 17.60 4.96
C LEU A 231 3.74 16.38 5.89
N ILE A 232 4.22 15.24 5.38
CA ILE A 232 4.41 14.02 6.16
C ILE A 232 5.45 14.23 7.27
N LYS A 233 6.55 14.94 7.00
CA LYS A 233 7.55 15.25 8.04
C LYS A 233 6.99 16.17 9.12
N ARG A 234 6.22 17.20 8.73
CA ARG A 234 5.59 18.12 9.69
C ARG A 234 4.55 17.41 10.56
N GLU A 235 3.76 16.51 9.98
CA GLU A 235 2.80 15.68 10.72
C GLU A 235 3.50 14.70 11.67
N LYS A 236 4.63 14.10 11.26
CA LYS A 236 5.43 13.23 12.13
C LYS A 236 6.05 14.01 13.30
N MET A 237 6.59 15.21 13.08
CA MET A 237 7.08 16.05 14.18
C MET A 237 5.96 16.48 15.14
N GLN A 238 4.73 16.69 14.65
CA GLN A 238 3.56 16.92 15.50
C GLN A 238 3.16 15.68 16.31
N LYS A 239 3.43 14.46 15.83
CA LYS A 239 3.16 13.22 16.59
C LYS A 239 4.25 12.88 17.60
N GLU A 240 5.47 13.36 17.40
CA GLU A 240 6.61 13.18 18.32
C GLU A 240 6.54 14.10 19.55
N ALA A 241 5.88 15.26 19.45
CA ALA A 241 5.55 16.05 20.63
C ALA A 241 4.48 15.30 21.44
N SER A 242 4.83 14.88 22.66
CA SER A 242 3.92 14.20 23.58
C SER A 242 2.60 14.97 23.70
N LEU A 243 1.46 14.28 23.58
CA LEU A 243 0.14 14.88 23.67
C LEU A 243 -0.04 15.71 24.95
N ALA A 244 0.62 15.30 26.05
CA ALA A 244 0.65 16.04 27.30
C ALA A 244 1.33 17.41 27.16
N ASP A 245 2.44 17.48 26.43
CA ASP A 245 3.19 18.73 26.20
C ASP A 245 2.42 19.67 25.26
N GLN A 246 1.66 19.12 24.30
CA GLN A 246 0.78 19.90 23.42
C GLN A 246 -0.39 20.54 24.20
N ILE A 247 -0.99 19.80 25.12
CA ILE A 247 -2.07 20.31 25.99
C ILE A 247 -1.54 21.40 26.93
N GLN A 248 -0.34 21.22 27.48
CA GLN A 248 0.29 22.22 28.34
C GLN A 248 0.63 23.51 27.57
N ALA A 249 1.25 23.39 26.39
CA ALA A 249 1.60 24.53 25.54
C ALA A 249 0.34 25.31 25.07
N ALA A 250 -0.76 24.61 24.79
CA ALA A 250 -2.03 25.26 24.45
C ALA A 250 -2.63 26.04 25.64
N ARG A 251 -2.51 25.50 26.85
CA ARG A 251 -2.92 26.19 28.09
C ARG A 251 -2.08 27.42 28.38
N ASP A 252 -0.76 27.34 28.22
CA ASP A 252 0.15 28.46 28.45
C ASP A 252 -0.06 29.60 27.44
N ARG A 253 -0.42 29.27 26.19
CA ARG A 253 -0.83 30.27 25.18
C ARG A 253 -2.13 30.96 25.55
N LYS A 254 -3.11 30.23 26.10
CA LYS A 254 -4.38 30.79 26.57
C LYS A 254 -4.20 31.69 27.79
N GLY A 255 -3.23 31.40 28.65
CA GLY A 255 -2.89 32.22 29.82
C GLY A 255 -2.13 33.52 29.52
N LYS A 256 -1.53 33.66 28.32
CA LYS A 256 -0.80 34.87 27.89
C LYS A 256 -1.66 35.90 27.15
N LEU A 257 -2.93 35.57 26.88
CA LEU A 257 -3.90 36.48 26.23
C LEU A 257 -4.79 37.23 27.24
N HIS A 258 -4.41 37.19 28.52
CA HIS A 258 -5.01 37.94 29.61
C HIS A 258 -3.93 38.74 30.36
#